data_AF-A0A1V6TSX3-F1
#
_entry.id   AF-A0A1V6TSX3-F1
#
_cell.length_a   1.000
_cell.length_b   1.000
_cell.length_c   1.000
_cell.angle_alpha   90.00
_cell.angle_beta   90.00
_cell.angle_gamma   90.00
#
_symmetry.space_group_name_H-M   'P 1'
#
loop_
_entity.id
_entity.type
_entity.pdbx_description
1 polymer ?
#
loop_
_entity_poly.entity_id
_entity_poly.type
_entity_poly.pdbx_seq_one_letter_code
_entity_poly.pdbx_strand_id
1 'polypeptide(L)'
;MSSVAALQARVKELSNTLGQIQPLLDRLRNFTTSIGQGDEARLELGAEIRAQLKDAEVEFELLREEVNALKSDSSGWKKSVADADRESEKERVIVMAGRLEDDLKRLPGEFRSAQLQAKRNAEVAQRKERELLFSRPQSPPTNQQQSTDKFTQDDLVRNASSDVTSALRRTHNIMKTELSRSQFAQETLEQSSAAINSLSESYSSLDTLISSSRSLANSLLRSQKSDTWYLETAFYILLGTIAWLLFRRILWGPTWWLLWLPLKFAWKFVFTILGAIGLSRGSAEVSASSVTTDISATIQQTATAVTGGTVPSGVPDVGGQDAQQAEEDRVIDKIGQMVEESQQEDSGVKPISPEEKAWAEQQPRNTKKRMWEEDVRDEL
;
A
#
# COMPACT_ATOMS: atom_id res chain seq x y z
N MET A 1 -12.11 -21.76 -24.74
CA MET A 1 -11.89 -20.46 -25.40
C MET A 1 -13.24 -19.92 -25.84
N SER A 2 -13.70 -18.82 -25.24
CA SER A 2 -14.91 -18.13 -25.67
C SER A 2 -14.72 -17.60 -27.10
N SER A 3 -15.76 -17.67 -27.92
CA SER A 3 -15.70 -17.11 -29.28
C SER A 3 -15.68 -15.58 -29.22
N VAL A 4 -15.06 -14.92 -30.19
CA VAL A 4 -15.01 -13.45 -30.29
C VAL A 4 -16.42 -12.83 -30.25
N ALA A 5 -17.43 -13.54 -30.78
CA ALA A 5 -18.84 -13.15 -30.71
C ALA A 5 -19.41 -13.16 -29.28
N ALA A 6 -19.02 -14.14 -28.44
CA ALA A 6 -19.42 -14.20 -27.04
C ALA A 6 -18.81 -13.04 -26.23
N LEU A 7 -17.55 -12.71 -26.50
CA LEU A 7 -16.88 -11.54 -25.93
C LEU A 7 -17.58 -10.23 -26.31
N GLN A 8 -17.94 -10.06 -27.59
CA GLN A 8 -18.70 -8.90 -28.04
C GLN A 8 -20.07 -8.78 -27.36
N ALA A 9 -20.74 -9.91 -27.10
CA ALA A 9 -22.00 -9.91 -26.37
C ALA A 9 -21.82 -9.42 -24.92
N ARG A 10 -20.78 -9.90 -24.22
CA ARG A 10 -20.46 -9.46 -22.85
C ARG A 10 -20.06 -7.99 -22.77
N VAL A 11 -19.26 -7.50 -23.72
CA VAL A 11 -18.93 -6.07 -23.81
C VAL A 11 -20.20 -5.22 -23.98
N LYS A 12 -21.16 -5.68 -24.80
CA LYS A 12 -22.45 -4.98 -24.97
C LYS A 12 -23.29 -5.03 -23.70
N GLU A 13 -23.34 -6.18 -23.04
CA GLU A 13 -24.03 -6.34 -21.76
C GLU A 13 -23.47 -5.39 -20.70
N LEU A 14 -22.16 -5.38 -20.51
CA LEU A 14 -21.47 -4.45 -19.61
C LEU A 14 -21.69 -2.97 -20.00
N SER A 15 -21.71 -2.65 -21.30
CA SER A 15 -22.01 -1.28 -21.72
C SER A 15 -23.46 -0.88 -21.39
N ASN A 16 -24.40 -1.84 -21.39
CA ASN A 16 -25.78 -1.59 -21.02
C ASN A 16 -25.93 -1.43 -19.50
N THR A 17 -25.25 -2.25 -18.68
CA THR A 17 -25.26 -2.13 -17.22
C THR A 17 -24.66 -0.78 -16.79
N LEU A 18 -23.55 -0.39 -17.40
CA LEU A 18 -22.96 0.94 -17.25
C LEU A 18 -23.95 2.06 -17.59
N GLY A 19 -24.68 1.92 -18.70
CA GLY A 19 -25.73 2.85 -19.10
C GLY A 19 -26.90 2.95 -18.11
N GLN A 20 -27.18 1.89 -17.34
CA GLN A 20 -28.21 1.89 -16.29
C GLN A 20 -27.74 2.56 -14.99
N ILE A 21 -26.44 2.55 -14.70
CA ILE A 21 -25.86 3.19 -13.50
C ILE A 21 -25.90 4.72 -13.61
N GLN A 22 -25.66 5.28 -14.81
CA GLN A 22 -25.65 6.73 -15.03
C GLN A 22 -26.93 7.48 -14.58
N PRO A 23 -28.15 7.05 -14.95
CA PRO A 23 -29.37 7.73 -14.48
C PRO A 23 -29.59 7.59 -12.97
N LEU A 24 -29.17 6.48 -12.36
CA LEU A 24 -29.23 6.31 -10.90
C LEU A 24 -28.26 7.27 -10.21
N LEU A 25 -27.07 7.45 -10.77
CA LEU A 25 -26.08 8.41 -10.29
C LEU A 25 -26.59 9.86 -10.37
N ASP A 26 -27.23 10.23 -11.48
CA ASP A 26 -27.87 11.53 -11.62
C ASP A 26 -29.01 11.74 -10.63
N ARG A 27 -29.79 10.68 -10.37
CA ARG A 27 -30.83 10.70 -9.34
C ARG A 27 -30.25 10.86 -7.94
N LEU A 28 -29.12 10.21 -7.63
CA LEU A 28 -28.41 10.41 -6.36
C LEU A 28 -27.94 11.85 -6.22
N ARG A 29 -27.29 12.38 -7.26
CA ARG A 29 -26.74 13.74 -7.29
C ARG A 29 -27.81 14.80 -7.02
N ASN A 30 -29.00 14.62 -7.59
CA ASN A 30 -30.13 15.52 -7.47
C ASN A 30 -31.06 15.17 -6.29
N PHE A 31 -30.68 14.23 -5.43
CA PHE A 31 -31.52 13.83 -4.30
C PHE A 31 -31.69 15.00 -3.32
N THR A 32 -32.94 15.36 -3.05
CA THR A 32 -33.34 16.33 -2.02
C THR A 32 -34.25 15.63 -1.03
N THR A 33 -33.93 15.65 0.26
CA THR A 33 -34.80 15.10 1.31
C THR A 33 -36.09 15.93 1.35
N SER A 34 -37.23 15.27 1.15
CA SER A 34 -38.54 15.88 1.43
C SER A 34 -38.81 15.81 2.94
N ILE A 35 -39.57 16.77 3.46
CA ILE A 35 -39.83 16.91 4.90
C ILE A 35 -40.43 15.61 5.44
N GLY A 36 -39.68 14.91 6.29
CA GLY A 36 -40.11 13.65 6.94
C GLY A 36 -39.78 12.35 6.20
N GLN A 37 -39.25 12.39 4.97
CA GLN A 37 -38.58 11.22 4.37
C GLN A 37 -37.14 11.24 4.87
N GLY A 38 -36.82 10.35 5.80
CA GLY A 38 -35.47 10.21 6.34
C GLY A 38 -34.41 9.95 5.27
N ASP A 39 -33.16 9.93 5.70
CA ASP A 39 -32.00 9.73 4.82
C ASP A 39 -31.90 8.32 4.20
N GLU A 40 -32.87 7.46 4.52
CA GLU A 40 -32.94 6.04 4.14
C GLU A 40 -33.01 5.84 2.63
N ALA A 41 -33.86 6.58 1.91
CA ALA A 41 -33.96 6.45 0.46
C ALA A 41 -32.68 6.88 -0.28
N ARG A 42 -31.88 7.79 0.31
CA ARG A 42 -30.56 8.16 -0.23
C ARG A 42 -29.55 7.04 0.00
N LEU A 43 -29.59 6.42 1.18
CA LEU A 43 -28.70 5.32 1.55
C LEU A 43 -29.01 4.05 0.74
N GLU A 44 -30.28 3.74 0.53
CA GLU A 44 -30.74 2.62 -0.30
C GLU A 44 -30.28 2.80 -1.76
N LEU A 45 -30.54 3.96 -2.36
CA LEU A 45 -30.11 4.25 -3.73
C LEU A 45 -28.58 4.27 -3.86
N GLY A 46 -27.88 4.76 -2.83
CA GLY A 46 -26.42 4.66 -2.76
C GLY A 46 -25.91 3.22 -2.65
N ALA A 47 -26.62 2.36 -1.91
CA ALA A 47 -26.28 0.94 -1.78
C ALA A 47 -26.54 0.17 -3.08
N GLU A 48 -27.64 0.47 -3.78
CA GLU A 48 -27.98 -0.11 -5.08
C GLU A 48 -26.92 0.22 -6.14
N ILE A 49 -26.54 1.50 -6.26
CA ILE A 49 -25.48 1.92 -7.21
C ILE A 49 -24.16 1.21 -6.87
N ARG A 50 -23.82 1.11 -5.58
CA ARG A 50 -22.58 0.45 -5.15
C ARG A 50 -22.58 -1.04 -5.46
N ALA A 51 -23.72 -1.70 -5.32
CA ALA A 51 -23.88 -3.11 -5.67
C ALA A 51 -23.71 -3.30 -7.19
N GLN A 52 -24.45 -2.54 -8.01
CA GLN A 52 -24.34 -2.60 -9.47
C GLN A 52 -22.93 -2.26 -9.99
N LEU A 53 -22.26 -1.28 -9.38
CA LEU A 53 -20.88 -0.94 -9.74
C LEU A 53 -19.90 -2.08 -9.40
N LYS A 54 -20.11 -2.75 -8.27
CA LYS A 54 -19.29 -3.90 -7.87
C LYS A 54 -19.53 -5.09 -8.81
N ASP A 55 -20.78 -5.34 -9.18
CA ASP A 55 -21.13 -6.41 -10.11
C ASP A 55 -20.51 -6.15 -11.50
N ALA A 56 -20.58 -4.91 -11.98
CA ALA A 56 -19.94 -4.50 -13.23
C ALA A 56 -18.40 -4.62 -13.19
N GLU A 57 -17.76 -4.34 -12.05
CA GLU A 57 -16.32 -4.56 -11.87
C GLU A 57 -15.94 -6.04 -11.95
N VAL A 58 -16.70 -6.91 -11.29
CA VAL A 58 -16.46 -8.36 -11.35
C VAL A 58 -16.63 -8.90 -12.78
N GLU A 59 -17.67 -8.46 -13.48
CA GLU A 59 -17.88 -8.83 -14.89
C GLU A 59 -16.78 -8.28 -15.81
N PHE A 60 -16.27 -7.08 -15.53
CA PHE A 60 -15.16 -6.49 -16.26
C PHE A 60 -13.83 -7.21 -15.99
N GLU A 61 -13.56 -7.65 -14.76
CA GLU A 61 -12.38 -8.47 -14.44
C GLU A 61 -12.38 -9.78 -15.23
N LEU A 62 -13.53 -10.45 -15.33
CA LEU A 62 -13.70 -11.64 -16.17
C LEU A 62 -13.45 -11.32 -17.65
N LEU A 63 -14.02 -10.22 -18.15
CA LEU A 63 -13.80 -9.77 -19.52
C LEU A 63 -12.32 -9.48 -19.79
N ARG A 64 -11.63 -8.85 -18.84
CA ARG A 64 -10.20 -8.52 -18.93
C ARG A 64 -9.33 -9.77 -19.01
N GLU A 65 -9.65 -10.81 -18.24
CA GLU A 65 -8.96 -12.11 -18.33
C GLU A 65 -9.14 -12.74 -19.72
N GLU A 66 -10.36 -12.76 -20.24
CA GLU A 66 -10.65 -13.30 -21.58
C GLU A 66 -10.00 -12.49 -22.70
N VAL A 67 -9.98 -11.16 -22.59
CA VAL A 67 -9.28 -10.28 -23.53
C VAL A 67 -7.77 -10.49 -23.47
N ASN A 68 -7.20 -10.71 -22.28
CA ASN A 68 -5.78 -11.00 -22.11
C ASN A 68 -5.41 -12.37 -22.71
N ALA A 69 -6.27 -13.37 -22.55
CA ALA A 69 -6.12 -14.66 -23.24
C ALA A 69 -6.13 -14.49 -24.77
N LEU A 70 -7.00 -13.63 -25.30
CA LEU A 70 -7.08 -13.31 -26.72
C LEU A 70 -5.83 -12.60 -27.26
N LYS A 71 -5.22 -11.71 -26.45
CA LYS A 71 -3.94 -11.06 -26.76
C LYS A 71 -2.77 -12.04 -26.76
N SER A 72 -2.74 -12.96 -25.80
CA SER A 72 -1.71 -14.01 -25.72
C SER A 72 -1.76 -14.95 -26.92
N ASP A 73 -2.96 -15.36 -27.34
CA ASP A 73 -3.17 -16.26 -28.49
C ASP A 73 -2.71 -15.63 -29.83
N SER A 74 -2.75 -14.30 -29.93
CA SER A 74 -2.28 -13.55 -31.11
C SER A 74 -0.75 -13.57 -31.29
N SER A 75 0.02 -13.92 -30.27
CA SER A 75 1.49 -13.84 -30.30
C SER A 75 2.18 -15.12 -30.80
N GLY A 76 1.43 -16.21 -31.00
CA GLY A 76 1.98 -17.57 -31.04
C GLY A 76 2.31 -18.17 -32.42
N TRP A 77 1.56 -17.92 -33.50
CA TRP A 77 1.63 -18.79 -34.69
C TRP A 77 1.44 -18.06 -36.04
N LYS A 78 2.01 -18.66 -37.09
CA LYS A 78 2.08 -18.14 -38.48
C LYS A 78 0.77 -17.52 -38.97
N LYS A 79 0.83 -16.23 -39.30
CA LYS A 79 -0.24 -15.37 -39.83
C LYS A 79 -0.77 -15.91 -41.17
N SER A 80 -1.96 -16.49 -41.17
CA SER A 80 -2.68 -16.84 -42.40
C SER A 80 -3.62 -15.70 -42.82
N VAL A 81 -3.90 -15.55 -44.11
CA VAL A 81 -4.78 -14.48 -44.63
C VAL A 81 -6.22 -14.60 -44.10
N ALA A 82 -6.67 -15.82 -43.75
CA ALA A 82 -7.97 -16.05 -43.13
C ALA A 82 -8.04 -15.63 -41.64
N ASP A 83 -6.88 -15.32 -41.04
CA ASP A 83 -6.81 -14.78 -39.68
C ASP A 83 -6.92 -13.26 -39.65
N ALA A 84 -6.71 -12.56 -40.77
CA ALA A 84 -6.74 -11.09 -40.82
C ALA A 84 -8.12 -10.51 -40.45
N ASP A 85 -9.21 -11.09 -40.95
CA ASP A 85 -10.57 -10.65 -40.59
C ASP A 85 -10.86 -10.89 -39.10
N ARG A 86 -10.46 -12.05 -38.58
CA ARG A 86 -10.59 -12.39 -37.15
C ARG A 86 -9.73 -11.50 -36.26
N GLU A 87 -8.53 -11.14 -36.70
CA GLU A 87 -7.62 -10.24 -36.00
C GLU A 87 -8.23 -8.84 -35.90
N SER A 88 -8.86 -8.35 -36.97
CA SER A 88 -9.60 -7.07 -36.94
C SER A 88 -10.79 -7.09 -35.96
N GLU A 89 -11.50 -8.21 -35.85
CA GLU A 89 -12.59 -8.38 -34.87
C GLU A 89 -12.07 -8.40 -33.43
N LYS A 90 -10.94 -9.07 -33.20
CA LYS A 90 -10.26 -9.11 -31.90
C LYS A 90 -9.77 -7.72 -31.47
N GLU A 91 -9.14 -6.98 -32.39
CA GLU A 91 -8.70 -5.60 -32.15
C GLU A 91 -9.88 -4.68 -31.78
N ARG A 92 -11.00 -4.79 -32.50
CA ARG A 92 -12.23 -4.05 -32.14
C ARG A 92 -12.70 -4.35 -30.73
N VAL A 93 -12.70 -5.61 -30.32
CA VAL A 93 -13.08 -6.02 -28.95
C VAL A 93 -12.11 -5.44 -27.92
N ILE A 94 -10.81 -5.47 -28.18
CA ILE A 94 -9.78 -4.91 -27.29
C ILE A 94 -9.98 -3.41 -27.09
N VAL A 95 -10.25 -2.67 -28.17
CA VAL A 95 -10.49 -1.21 -28.10
C VAL A 95 -11.78 -0.92 -27.32
N MET A 96 -12.85 -1.67 -27.58
CA MET A 96 -14.12 -1.49 -26.85
C MET A 96 -13.98 -1.82 -25.36
N ALA A 97 -13.23 -2.88 -25.02
CA ALA A 97 -12.93 -3.23 -23.63
C ALA A 97 -12.07 -2.17 -22.94
N GLY A 98 -11.08 -1.59 -23.62
CA GLY A 98 -10.26 -0.50 -23.08
C GLY A 98 -11.08 0.76 -22.79
N ARG A 99 -12.03 1.11 -23.67
CA ARG A 99 -12.95 2.23 -23.42
C ARG A 99 -13.84 1.98 -22.19
N LEU A 100 -14.33 0.75 -22.05
CA LEU A 100 -15.15 0.36 -20.91
C LEU A 100 -14.35 0.41 -19.60
N GLU A 101 -13.05 0.06 -19.63
CA GLU A 101 -12.14 0.22 -18.49
C GLU A 101 -12.03 1.68 -18.03
N ASP A 102 -11.88 2.60 -18.99
CA ASP A 102 -11.79 4.03 -18.69
C ASP A 102 -13.10 4.58 -18.11
N ASP A 103 -14.24 4.12 -18.63
CA ASP A 103 -15.56 4.52 -18.12
C ASP A 103 -15.77 3.97 -16.69
N LEU A 104 -15.39 2.72 -16.43
CA LEU A 104 -15.50 2.10 -15.11
C LEU A 104 -14.56 2.75 -14.09
N LYS A 105 -13.36 3.20 -14.49
CA LYS A 105 -12.47 3.97 -13.61
C LYS A 105 -13.02 5.34 -13.22
N ARG A 106 -13.82 5.97 -14.09
CA ARG A 106 -14.42 7.29 -13.83
C ARG A 106 -15.63 7.20 -12.89
N LEU A 107 -16.46 6.17 -13.05
CA LEU A 107 -17.69 6.00 -12.28
C LEU A 107 -17.55 6.06 -10.74
N PRO A 108 -16.59 5.39 -10.07
CA PRO A 108 -16.41 5.51 -8.62
C PRO A 108 -16.12 6.94 -8.16
N GLY A 109 -15.36 7.69 -8.97
CA GLY A 109 -15.06 9.09 -8.71
C GLY A 109 -16.32 9.96 -8.82
N GLU A 110 -17.11 9.74 -9.87
CA GLU A 110 -18.39 10.42 -10.07
C GLU A 110 -19.40 10.05 -8.97
N PHE A 111 -19.47 8.78 -8.57
CA PHE A 111 -20.28 8.29 -7.45
C PHE A 111 -19.92 8.96 -6.13
N ARG A 112 -18.63 9.06 -5.80
CA ARG A 112 -18.18 9.77 -4.61
C ARG A 112 -18.57 11.25 -4.66
N SER A 113 -18.44 11.89 -5.83
CA SER A 113 -18.83 13.29 -6.01
C SER A 113 -20.35 13.48 -5.84
N ALA A 114 -21.16 12.58 -6.40
CA ALA A 114 -22.61 12.59 -6.30
C ALA A 114 -23.08 12.34 -4.87
N GLN A 115 -22.44 11.41 -4.14
CA GLN A 115 -22.71 11.21 -2.71
C GLN A 115 -22.44 12.46 -1.87
N LEU A 116 -21.31 13.13 -2.12
CA LEU A 116 -20.96 14.36 -1.41
C LEU A 116 -21.95 15.49 -1.74
N GLN A 117 -22.38 15.60 -3.00
CA GLN A 117 -23.38 16.57 -3.42
C GLN A 117 -24.76 16.28 -2.79
N ALA A 118 -25.20 15.03 -2.82
CA ALA A 118 -26.45 14.60 -2.19
C ALA A 118 -26.45 14.86 -0.68
N LYS A 119 -25.33 14.59 0.00
CA LYS A 119 -25.15 14.91 1.42
C LYS A 119 -25.25 16.41 1.69
N ARG A 120 -24.58 17.25 0.89
CA ARG A 120 -24.68 18.72 1.01
C ARG A 120 -26.12 19.20 0.80
N ASN A 121 -26.82 18.66 -0.20
CA ASN A 121 -28.21 19.01 -0.48
C ASN A 121 -29.14 18.64 0.69
N ALA A 122 -28.95 17.45 1.27
CA ALA A 122 -29.69 17.00 2.45
C ALA A 122 -29.41 17.89 3.68
N GLU A 123 -28.15 18.26 3.93
CA GLU A 123 -27.81 19.19 5.03
C GLU A 123 -28.43 20.58 4.84
N VAL A 124 -28.44 21.09 3.60
CA VAL A 124 -29.08 22.37 3.28
C VAL A 124 -30.60 22.29 3.51
N ALA A 125 -31.25 21.19 3.11
CA ALA A 125 -32.67 20.98 3.37
C ALA A 125 -32.96 20.89 4.88
N GLN A 126 -32.15 20.14 5.64
CA GLN A 126 -32.30 20.00 7.08
C GLN A 126 -32.10 21.34 7.82
N ARG A 127 -31.19 22.20 7.37
CA ARG A 127 -31.03 23.56 7.93
C ARG A 127 -32.28 24.40 7.69
N LYS A 128 -32.86 24.35 6.48
CA LYS A 128 -34.12 25.05 6.16
C LYS A 128 -35.28 24.55 7.02
N GLU A 129 -35.38 23.24 7.26
CA GLU A 129 -36.39 22.68 8.17
C GLU A 129 -36.22 23.21 9.60
N ARG A 130 -34.99 23.25 10.11
CA ARG A 130 -34.69 23.81 11.43
C ARG A 130 -35.10 25.27 11.50
N GLU A 131 -34.74 26.08 10.50
CA GLU A 131 -35.15 27.49 10.41
C GLU A 131 -36.67 27.66 10.42
N LEU A 132 -37.40 26.82 9.68
CA LEU A 132 -38.87 26.83 9.67
C LEU A 132 -39.46 26.47 11.05
N LEU A 133 -38.90 25.48 11.75
CA LEU A 133 -39.34 25.10 13.10
C LEU A 133 -39.04 26.19 14.14
N PHE A 134 -37.88 26.85 14.05
CA PHE A 134 -37.52 27.97 14.92
C PHE A 134 -38.31 29.25 14.61
N SER A 135 -38.79 29.42 13.38
CA SER A 135 -39.65 30.54 12.97
C SER A 135 -41.13 30.39 13.40
N ARG A 136 -41.49 29.31 14.11
CA ARG A 136 -42.81 29.17 14.74
C ARG A 136 -43.06 30.39 15.65
N PRO A 137 -44.05 31.24 15.35
CA PRO A 137 -44.16 32.54 16.01
C PRO A 137 -44.47 32.36 17.49
N GLN A 138 -43.67 33.03 18.33
CA GLN A 138 -44.04 33.28 19.72
C GLN A 138 -45.40 33.98 19.73
N SER A 139 -46.38 33.33 20.33
CA SER A 139 -47.68 33.93 20.66
C SER A 139 -47.47 35.26 21.38
N PRO A 140 -48.24 36.32 21.04
CA PRO A 140 -48.12 37.62 21.69
C PRO A 140 -48.44 37.48 23.19
N PRO A 141 -47.76 38.22 24.08
CA PRO A 141 -47.96 38.08 25.51
C PRO A 141 -49.37 38.56 25.90
N THR A 142 -50.14 37.64 26.47
CA THR A 142 -51.40 37.90 27.17
C THR A 142 -51.17 38.94 28.26
N ASN A 143 -51.80 40.10 28.10
CA ASN A 143 -51.85 41.19 29.05
C ASN A 143 -53.05 41.01 30.02
N GLN A 144 -52.94 41.61 31.20
CA GLN A 144 -54.02 41.96 32.15
C GLN A 144 -54.60 40.82 33.00
N GLN A 145 -54.90 40.98 34.29
CA GLN A 145 -54.58 41.97 35.33
C GLN A 145 -55.22 41.32 36.58
N GLN A 146 -54.46 40.95 37.61
CA GLN A 146 -55.06 40.47 38.85
C GLN A 146 -55.50 41.68 39.69
N SER A 147 -56.80 41.94 39.72
CA SER A 147 -57.44 42.87 40.64
C SER A 147 -57.52 42.23 42.03
N THR A 148 -56.80 42.81 42.99
CA THR A 148 -56.88 42.46 44.41
C THR A 148 -58.13 43.11 45.02
N ASP A 149 -59.27 42.45 44.90
CA ASP A 149 -60.45 42.78 45.69
C ASP A 149 -60.42 42.03 47.02
N LYS A 150 -60.86 42.71 48.08
CA LYS A 150 -60.78 42.29 49.47
C LYS A 150 -61.64 41.04 49.69
N PHE A 151 -61.00 39.87 49.72
CA PHE A 151 -61.67 38.59 50.00
C PHE A 151 -62.24 38.57 51.43
N THR A 152 -63.53 38.30 51.53
CA THR A 152 -64.19 37.98 52.81
C THR A 152 -63.69 36.62 53.32
N GLN A 153 -63.77 36.37 54.62
CA GLN A 153 -63.18 35.18 55.27
C GLN A 153 -63.70 33.85 54.68
N ASP A 154 -64.95 33.81 54.24
CA ASP A 154 -65.55 32.65 53.56
C ASP A 154 -64.98 32.41 52.15
N ASP A 155 -64.67 33.47 51.39
CA ASP A 155 -64.03 33.33 50.08
C ASP A 155 -62.57 32.88 50.20
N LEU A 156 -61.88 33.26 51.28
CA LEU A 156 -60.52 32.79 51.55
C LEU A 156 -60.49 31.30 51.89
N VAL A 157 -61.45 30.80 52.68
CA VAL A 157 -61.58 29.37 52.99
C VAL A 157 -61.96 28.56 51.75
N ARG A 158 -62.85 29.10 50.91
CA ARG A 158 -63.25 28.48 49.64
C ARG A 158 -62.09 28.47 48.62
N ASN A 159 -61.31 29.54 48.55
CA ASN A 159 -60.12 29.61 47.69
C ASN A 159 -59.02 28.68 48.20
N ALA A 160 -58.79 28.58 49.51
CA ALA A 160 -57.86 27.62 50.09
C ALA A 160 -58.24 26.16 49.78
N SER A 161 -59.54 25.83 49.82
CA SER A 161 -60.04 24.50 49.45
C SER A 161 -59.89 24.23 47.94
N SER A 162 -60.12 25.26 47.12
CA SER A 162 -59.86 25.23 45.68
C SER A 162 -58.38 25.04 45.39
N ASP A 163 -57.49 25.69 46.15
CA ASP A 163 -56.06 25.65 45.97
C ASP A 163 -55.47 24.29 46.36
N VAL A 164 -55.95 23.70 47.46
CA VAL A 164 -55.65 22.30 47.82
C VAL A 164 -56.14 21.35 46.73
N THR A 165 -57.32 21.59 46.15
CA THR A 165 -57.85 20.77 45.06
C THR A 165 -57.01 20.92 43.78
N SER A 166 -56.56 22.12 43.43
CA SER A 166 -55.65 22.33 42.30
C SER A 166 -54.25 21.79 42.57
N ALA A 167 -53.75 21.87 43.80
CA ALA A 167 -52.48 21.29 44.21
C ALA A 167 -52.52 19.76 44.09
N LEU A 168 -53.60 19.11 44.54
CA LEU A 168 -53.73 17.65 44.45
C LEU A 168 -53.91 17.18 43.00
N ARG A 169 -54.66 17.93 42.18
CA ARG A 169 -54.72 17.71 40.72
C ARG A 169 -53.36 17.91 40.06
N ARG A 170 -52.59 18.90 40.48
CA ARG A 170 -51.22 19.16 40.00
C ARG A 170 -50.28 18.03 40.38
N THR A 171 -50.31 17.56 41.63
CA THR A 171 -49.50 16.42 42.08
C THR A 171 -49.89 15.14 41.35
N HIS A 172 -51.18 14.92 41.11
CA HIS A 172 -51.63 13.78 40.31
C HIS A 172 -51.17 13.87 38.85
N ASN A 173 -51.20 15.06 38.25
CA ASN A 173 -50.64 15.26 36.91
C ASN A 173 -49.12 15.03 36.90
N ILE A 174 -48.39 15.52 37.91
CA ILE A 174 -46.95 15.27 38.07
C ILE A 174 -46.68 13.77 38.23
N MET A 175 -47.44 13.07 39.06
CA MET A 175 -47.31 11.64 39.28
C MET A 175 -47.56 10.87 37.98
N LYS A 176 -48.57 11.25 37.18
CA LYS A 176 -48.79 10.67 35.85
C LYS A 176 -47.62 10.91 34.91
N THR A 177 -47.08 12.12 34.87
CA THR A 177 -45.93 12.44 34.01
C THR A 177 -44.66 11.72 34.47
N GLU A 178 -44.41 11.62 35.77
CA GLU A 178 -43.27 10.88 36.33
C GLU A 178 -43.42 9.37 36.08
N LEU A 179 -44.63 8.83 36.13
CA LEU A 179 -44.87 7.41 35.81
C LEU A 179 -44.62 7.12 34.33
N SER A 180 -45.03 8.03 33.42
CA SER A 180 -44.68 7.92 31.99
C SER A 180 -43.17 8.08 31.74
N ARG A 181 -42.50 8.95 32.49
CA ARG A 181 -41.05 9.15 32.43
C ARG A 181 -40.29 7.93 32.96
N SER A 182 -40.80 7.29 34.01
CA SER A 182 -40.25 6.04 34.55
C SER A 182 -40.41 4.88 33.58
N GLN A 183 -41.53 4.79 32.84
CA GLN A 183 -41.67 3.78 31.79
C GLN A 183 -40.64 4.00 30.68
N PHE A 184 -40.46 5.23 30.21
CA PHE A 184 -39.45 5.55 29.21
C PHE A 184 -38.02 5.25 29.71
N ALA A 185 -37.74 5.51 30.99
CA ALA A 185 -36.46 5.15 31.60
C ALA A 185 -36.26 3.62 31.67
N GLN A 186 -37.31 2.84 31.96
CA GLN A 186 -37.25 1.37 31.94
C GLN A 186 -37.02 0.84 30.53
N GLU A 187 -37.72 1.38 29.53
CA GLU A 187 -37.53 1.01 28.13
C GLU A 187 -36.11 1.35 27.64
N THR A 188 -35.56 2.50 28.06
CA THR A 188 -34.17 2.87 27.76
C THR A 188 -33.17 1.93 28.43
N LEU A 189 -33.41 1.53 29.68
CA LEU A 189 -32.55 0.57 30.38
C LEU A 189 -32.61 -0.80 29.71
N GLU A 190 -33.78 -1.26 29.30
CA GLU A 190 -33.98 -2.51 28.58
C GLU A 190 -33.28 -2.48 27.21
N GLN A 191 -33.41 -1.38 26.46
CA GLN A 191 -32.69 -1.16 25.21
C GLN A 191 -31.16 -1.15 25.44
N SER A 192 -30.68 -0.52 26.52
CA SER A 192 -29.25 -0.52 26.85
C SER A 192 -28.73 -1.91 27.22
N SER A 193 -29.54 -2.72 27.91
CA SER A 193 -29.24 -4.11 28.25
C SER A 193 -29.21 -4.99 26.99
N ALA A 194 -30.18 -4.80 26.09
CA ALA A 194 -30.20 -5.46 24.79
C ALA A 194 -28.98 -5.07 23.93
N ALA A 195 -28.58 -3.79 23.95
CA ALA A 195 -27.38 -3.33 23.28
C ALA A 195 -26.10 -3.97 23.86
N ILE A 196 -25.98 -4.07 25.18
CA ILE A 196 -24.85 -4.76 25.84
C ILE A 196 -24.81 -6.25 25.45
N ASN A 197 -25.96 -6.92 25.39
CA ASN A 197 -26.04 -8.30 24.95
C ASN A 197 -25.64 -8.46 23.48
N SER A 198 -26.10 -7.58 22.59
CA SER A 198 -25.70 -7.59 21.17
C SER A 198 -24.20 -7.34 20.99
N LEU A 199 -23.60 -6.51 21.86
CA LEU A 199 -22.17 -6.28 21.88
C LEU A 199 -21.43 -7.52 22.36
N SER A 200 -21.90 -8.20 23.41
CA SER A 200 -21.36 -9.47 23.88
C SER A 200 -21.38 -10.55 22.78
N GLU A 201 -22.49 -10.66 22.05
CA GLU A 201 -22.62 -11.57 20.91
C GLU A 201 -21.66 -11.20 19.77
N SER A 202 -21.51 -9.90 19.49
CA SER A 202 -20.51 -9.41 18.52
C SER A 202 -19.08 -9.76 18.95
N TYR A 203 -18.74 -9.61 20.23
CA TYR A 203 -17.42 -10.01 20.76
C TYR A 203 -17.21 -11.53 20.70
N SER A 204 -18.24 -12.33 20.98
CA SER A 204 -18.18 -13.79 20.82
C SER A 204 -17.93 -14.18 19.35
N SER A 205 -18.63 -13.52 18.42
CA SER A 205 -18.40 -13.72 16.98
C SER A 205 -16.96 -13.34 16.58
N LEU A 206 -16.42 -12.24 17.11
CA LEU A 206 -15.03 -11.85 16.88
C LEU A 206 -14.03 -12.89 17.42
N ASP A 207 -14.31 -13.51 18.57
CA ASP A 207 -13.46 -14.59 19.11
C ASP A 207 -13.50 -15.84 18.20
N THR A 208 -14.67 -16.19 17.64
CA THR A 208 -14.77 -17.27 16.63
C THR A 208 -14.03 -16.92 15.33
N LEU A 209 -14.05 -15.65 14.91
CA LEU A 209 -13.29 -15.18 13.74
C LEU A 209 -11.78 -15.17 14.01
N ILE A 210 -11.36 -14.75 15.19
CA ILE A 210 -9.94 -14.75 15.57
C ILE A 210 -9.43 -16.18 15.70
N SER A 211 -10.19 -17.10 16.29
CA SER A 211 -9.79 -18.51 16.40
C SER A 211 -9.75 -19.21 15.05
N SER A 212 -10.71 -18.96 14.15
CA SER A 212 -10.68 -19.49 12.78
C SER A 212 -9.55 -18.88 11.95
N SER A 213 -9.31 -17.57 12.04
CA SER A 213 -8.15 -16.90 11.43
C SER A 213 -6.84 -17.48 11.95
N ARG A 214 -6.71 -17.69 13.26
CA ARG A 214 -5.53 -18.31 13.86
C ARG A 214 -5.36 -19.75 13.38
N SER A 215 -6.43 -20.52 13.25
CA SER A 215 -6.39 -21.89 12.72
C SER A 215 -5.92 -21.91 11.26
N LEU A 216 -6.44 -21.01 10.42
CA LEU A 216 -6.02 -20.86 9.02
C LEU A 216 -4.58 -20.38 8.90
N ALA A 217 -4.17 -19.40 9.71
CA ALA A 217 -2.79 -18.93 9.79
C ALA A 217 -1.85 -20.05 10.26
N ASN A 218 -2.27 -20.87 11.23
CA ASN A 218 -1.48 -22.00 11.69
C ASN A 218 -1.41 -23.11 10.63
N SER A 219 -2.49 -23.32 9.85
CA SER A 219 -2.53 -24.26 8.73
C SER A 219 -1.61 -23.81 7.60
N LEU A 220 -1.66 -22.53 7.22
CA LEU A 220 -0.77 -21.94 6.21
C LEU A 220 0.68 -21.96 6.67
N LEU A 221 0.96 -21.53 7.90
CA LEU A 221 2.31 -21.59 8.45
C LEU A 221 2.80 -23.03 8.56
N ARG A 222 1.96 -23.98 8.97
CA ARG A 222 2.34 -25.40 9.05
C ARG A 222 2.62 -25.99 7.67
N SER A 223 1.77 -25.68 6.68
CA SER A 223 1.90 -26.15 5.30
C SER A 223 3.14 -25.57 4.62
N GLN A 224 3.36 -24.26 4.75
CA GLN A 224 4.53 -23.60 4.18
C GLN A 224 5.85 -24.01 4.89
N LYS A 225 5.80 -24.33 6.20
CA LYS A 225 6.97 -24.88 6.91
C LYS A 225 7.36 -26.27 6.47
N SER A 226 6.38 -27.16 6.22
CA SER A 226 6.73 -28.52 5.77
C SER A 226 7.38 -28.50 4.40
N ASP A 227 6.90 -27.63 3.50
CA ASP A 227 7.42 -27.57 2.13
C ASP A 227 8.84 -26.98 2.09
N THR A 228 9.08 -25.94 2.91
CA THR A 228 10.41 -25.34 3.06
C THR A 228 11.42 -26.34 3.64
N TRP A 229 11.02 -27.21 4.56
CA TRP A 229 11.93 -28.20 5.16
C TRP A 229 12.33 -29.31 4.17
N TYR A 230 11.41 -29.74 3.29
CA TYR A 230 11.73 -30.69 2.22
C TYR A 230 12.65 -30.06 1.16
N LEU A 231 12.39 -28.81 0.77
CA LEU A 231 13.24 -28.10 -0.21
C LEU A 231 14.64 -27.86 0.37
N GLU A 232 14.74 -27.46 1.64
CA GLU A 232 16.01 -27.24 2.33
C GLU A 232 16.83 -28.55 2.44
N THR A 233 16.21 -29.64 2.89
CA THR A 233 16.90 -30.95 2.99
C THR A 233 17.29 -31.49 1.61
N ALA A 234 16.45 -31.34 0.59
CA ALA A 234 16.78 -31.72 -0.78
C ALA A 234 17.93 -30.87 -1.35
N PHE A 235 17.96 -29.57 -1.08
CA PHE A 235 19.04 -28.66 -1.49
C PHE A 235 20.37 -29.04 -0.84
N TYR A 236 20.41 -29.36 0.46
CA TYR A 236 21.64 -29.81 1.12
C TYR A 236 22.13 -31.17 0.61
N ILE A 237 21.23 -32.13 0.34
CA ILE A 237 21.60 -33.43 -0.26
C ILE A 237 22.15 -33.20 -1.68
N LEU A 238 21.53 -32.33 -2.47
CA LEU A 238 22.00 -31.95 -3.80
C LEU A 238 23.38 -31.27 -3.74
N LEU A 239 23.57 -30.30 -2.83
CA LEU A 239 24.87 -29.65 -2.64
C LEU A 239 25.93 -30.66 -2.18
N GLY A 240 25.58 -31.58 -1.28
CA GLY A 240 26.46 -32.64 -0.81
C GLY A 240 26.88 -33.60 -1.92
N THR A 241 25.95 -34.00 -2.80
CA THR A 241 26.27 -34.85 -3.95
C THR A 241 27.11 -34.11 -5.00
N ILE A 242 26.84 -32.83 -5.25
CA ILE A 242 27.66 -31.98 -6.13
C ILE A 242 29.05 -31.78 -5.53
N ALA A 243 29.15 -31.45 -4.25
CA ALA A 243 30.43 -31.29 -3.54
C ALA A 243 31.22 -32.61 -3.56
N TRP A 244 30.56 -33.76 -3.36
CA TRP A 244 31.18 -35.07 -3.49
C TRP A 244 31.65 -35.36 -4.92
N LEU A 245 30.87 -34.99 -5.93
CA LEU A 245 31.25 -35.12 -7.34
C LEU A 245 32.42 -34.22 -7.68
N LEU A 246 32.44 -32.98 -7.19
CA LEU A 246 33.56 -32.06 -7.35
C LEU A 246 34.79 -32.64 -6.65
N PHE A 247 34.70 -33.04 -5.39
CA PHE A 247 35.79 -33.68 -4.66
C PHE A 247 36.32 -34.93 -5.38
N ARG A 248 35.43 -35.78 -5.89
CA ARG A 248 35.83 -37.00 -6.60
C ARG A 248 36.38 -36.73 -8.00
N ARG A 249 35.80 -35.78 -8.73
CA ARG A 249 36.11 -35.51 -10.14
C ARG A 249 37.30 -34.58 -10.28
N ILE A 250 37.32 -33.48 -9.53
CA ILE A 250 38.36 -32.44 -9.63
C ILE A 250 39.66 -32.89 -8.96
N LEU A 251 39.57 -33.55 -7.82
CA LEU A 251 40.70 -33.79 -6.93
C LEU A 251 41.48 -35.08 -7.24
N TRP A 252 40.96 -35.95 -8.11
CA TRP A 252 41.65 -37.19 -8.53
C TRP A 252 42.10 -37.25 -9.99
N GLY A 253 41.47 -36.49 -10.90
CA GLY A 253 41.81 -36.52 -12.32
C GLY A 253 42.56 -35.27 -12.81
N PRO A 254 41.85 -34.15 -13.03
CA PRO A 254 42.42 -32.96 -13.63
C PRO A 254 43.45 -32.26 -12.74
N THR A 255 43.32 -32.32 -11.42
CA THR A 255 44.32 -31.75 -10.50
C THR A 255 45.64 -32.50 -10.54
N TRP A 256 45.66 -33.81 -10.81
CA TRP A 256 46.93 -34.52 -11.02
C TRP A 256 47.61 -34.04 -12.31
N TRP A 257 46.84 -33.74 -13.35
CA TRP A 257 47.36 -33.08 -14.55
C TRP A 257 47.77 -31.63 -14.28
N LEU A 258 47.00 -30.87 -13.51
CA LEU A 258 47.28 -29.46 -13.19
C LEU A 258 48.43 -29.31 -12.19
N LEU A 259 48.76 -30.32 -11.39
CA LEU A 259 49.97 -30.38 -10.56
C LEU A 259 51.17 -30.90 -11.37
N TRP A 260 50.96 -31.93 -12.21
CA TRP A 260 52.03 -32.54 -13.00
C TRP A 260 52.48 -31.68 -14.17
N LEU A 261 51.58 -30.96 -14.84
CA LEU A 261 51.87 -30.11 -16.01
C LEU A 261 52.78 -28.92 -15.67
N PRO A 262 52.52 -28.07 -14.65
CA PRO A 262 53.45 -27.01 -14.28
C PRO A 262 54.75 -27.58 -13.70
N LEU A 263 54.72 -28.73 -13.00
CA LEU A 263 55.94 -29.36 -12.50
C LEU A 263 56.82 -29.89 -13.64
N LYS A 264 56.23 -30.46 -14.70
CA LYS A 264 56.97 -30.91 -15.89
C LYS A 264 57.53 -29.74 -16.68
N PHE A 265 56.75 -28.66 -16.84
CA PHE A 265 57.25 -27.43 -17.46
C PHE A 265 58.34 -26.79 -16.61
N ALA A 266 58.21 -26.73 -15.28
CA ALA A 266 59.24 -26.23 -14.37
C ALA A 266 60.52 -27.08 -14.45
N TRP A 267 60.42 -28.42 -14.50
CA TRP A 267 61.60 -29.27 -14.74
C TRP A 267 62.23 -29.04 -16.10
N LYS A 268 61.44 -28.83 -17.17
CA LYS A 268 61.99 -28.47 -18.49
C LYS A 268 62.59 -27.05 -18.51
N PHE A 269 62.01 -26.08 -17.81
CA PHE A 269 62.54 -24.73 -17.67
C PHE A 269 63.82 -24.70 -16.84
N VAL A 270 63.87 -25.41 -15.72
CA VAL A 270 65.09 -25.54 -14.90
C VAL A 270 66.17 -26.30 -15.68
N PHE A 271 65.84 -27.34 -16.43
CA PHE A 271 66.83 -28.08 -17.24
C PHE A 271 67.30 -27.29 -18.48
N THR A 272 66.47 -26.43 -19.07
CA THR A 272 66.86 -25.55 -20.19
C THR A 272 67.65 -24.33 -19.72
N ILE A 273 67.34 -23.78 -18.55
CA ILE A 273 68.10 -22.67 -17.95
C ILE A 273 69.43 -23.18 -17.37
N LEU A 274 69.45 -24.36 -16.73
CA LEU A 274 70.69 -24.99 -16.27
C LEU A 274 71.54 -25.53 -17.43
N GLY A 275 70.90 -25.96 -18.53
CA GLY A 275 71.56 -26.30 -19.79
C GLY A 275 72.05 -25.08 -20.60
N ALA A 276 71.49 -23.89 -20.38
CA ALA A 276 71.92 -22.65 -21.02
C ALA A 276 72.96 -21.85 -20.20
N ILE A 277 73.12 -22.14 -18.90
CA ILE A 277 74.10 -21.48 -18.01
C ILE A 277 75.37 -22.31 -17.81
N GLY A 278 75.34 -23.61 -18.13
CA GLY A 278 76.55 -24.42 -18.31
C GLY A 278 76.97 -24.42 -19.78
N LEU A 279 78.03 -23.67 -20.11
CA LEU A 279 78.72 -23.55 -21.42
C LEU A 279 78.37 -22.32 -22.26
N SER A 280 78.77 -21.16 -21.75
CA SER A 280 79.25 -20.07 -22.60
C SER A 280 80.63 -20.42 -23.17
N ARG A 281 80.75 -20.51 -24.51
CA ARG A 281 81.96 -20.09 -25.27
C ARG A 281 81.71 -20.08 -26.78
N GLY A 282 81.50 -18.89 -27.34
CA GLY A 282 81.91 -18.55 -28.71
C GLY A 282 80.85 -17.97 -29.66
N SER A 283 80.90 -16.63 -29.81
CA SER A 283 80.72 -15.87 -31.07
C SER A 283 79.31 -15.43 -31.55
N ALA A 284 79.34 -14.26 -32.17
CA ALA A 284 78.27 -13.32 -32.49
C ALA A 284 77.51 -13.59 -33.81
N GLU A 285 76.35 -12.91 -33.91
CA GLU A 285 75.54 -12.47 -35.07
C GLU A 285 75.73 -13.11 -36.46
N VAL A 286 74.62 -13.55 -37.08
CA VAL A 286 73.92 -12.90 -38.23
C VAL A 286 72.91 -13.88 -38.85
N SER A 287 71.70 -13.37 -39.11
CA SER A 287 70.67 -13.74 -40.09
C SER A 287 70.25 -15.20 -40.36
N ALA A 288 68.94 -15.33 -40.49
CA ALA A 288 68.17 -16.39 -41.11
C ALA A 288 68.91 -17.21 -42.20
N SER A 289 69.16 -18.49 -41.93
CA SER A 289 68.48 -19.63 -42.58
C SER A 289 69.15 -20.95 -42.24
N SER A 290 68.32 -21.99 -42.15
CA SER A 290 68.64 -23.44 -42.27
C SER A 290 69.67 -24.07 -41.32
N VAL A 291 69.14 -24.92 -40.44
CA VAL A 291 69.50 -26.34 -40.23
C VAL A 291 71.00 -26.73 -40.39
N THR A 292 71.47 -27.40 -39.33
CA THR A 292 72.61 -28.35 -39.21
C THR A 292 74.03 -27.84 -38.85
N THR A 293 74.40 -28.14 -37.59
CA THR A 293 75.58 -28.93 -37.19
C THR A 293 76.92 -28.21 -36.87
N ASP A 294 77.25 -28.31 -35.57
CA ASP A 294 78.54 -28.50 -34.88
C ASP A 294 79.60 -27.39 -34.62
N ILE A 295 79.70 -27.07 -33.31
CA ILE A 295 80.85 -27.05 -32.37
C ILE A 295 82.19 -26.42 -32.81
N SER A 296 82.58 -25.29 -32.19
CA SER A 296 83.72 -25.20 -31.25
C SER A 296 84.17 -23.79 -30.88
N ALA A 297 84.28 -23.61 -29.56
CA ALA A 297 84.82 -22.53 -28.73
C ALA A 297 86.12 -21.85 -29.17
N THR A 298 86.32 -20.58 -28.74
CA THR A 298 87.49 -20.08 -27.96
C THR A 298 87.18 -18.68 -27.35
N ILE A 299 86.99 -18.53 -26.03
CA ILE A 299 87.89 -18.03 -24.96
C ILE A 299 88.43 -16.59 -25.12
N GLN A 300 88.04 -15.65 -24.22
CA GLN A 300 88.90 -14.83 -23.30
C GLN A 300 88.08 -13.67 -22.66
N GLN A 301 87.88 -13.65 -21.31
CA GLN A 301 88.61 -12.84 -20.28
C GLN A 301 88.21 -11.34 -20.30
N THR A 302 87.94 -10.61 -19.21
CA THR A 302 88.45 -10.63 -17.81
C THR A 302 87.71 -9.58 -16.96
N ALA A 303 87.55 -9.84 -15.65
CA ALA A 303 87.76 -8.94 -14.48
C ALA A 303 86.91 -7.63 -14.37
N THR A 304 86.46 -7.11 -13.21
CA THR A 304 86.74 -7.28 -11.77
C THR A 304 85.82 -6.34 -10.96
N ALA A 305 85.44 -6.76 -9.74
CA ALA A 305 85.35 -5.97 -8.49
C ALA A 305 84.29 -4.82 -8.35
N VAL A 306 83.69 -4.46 -7.20
CA VAL A 306 83.61 -4.90 -5.77
C VAL A 306 82.57 -3.95 -5.10
N THR A 307 82.17 -4.25 -3.85
CA THR A 307 81.37 -3.46 -2.87
C THR A 307 79.86 -3.73 -2.88
N GLY A 308 79.18 -4.04 -1.78
CA GLY A 308 79.51 -4.27 -0.36
C GLY A 308 78.22 -4.81 0.31
N GLY A 309 78.30 -5.78 1.22
CA GLY A 309 78.11 -5.60 2.68
C GLY A 309 76.67 -5.15 3.07
N THR A 310 75.93 -5.68 4.04
CA THR A 310 76.12 -6.57 5.20
C THR A 310 74.72 -6.84 5.81
N VAL A 311 74.53 -8.00 6.45
CA VAL A 311 73.41 -8.46 7.33
C VAL A 311 73.18 -7.43 8.47
N PRO A 312 71.99 -7.15 9.09
CA PRO A 312 71.23 -8.12 9.92
C PRO A 312 69.74 -7.88 10.28
N SER A 313 69.23 -8.88 11.02
CA SER A 313 68.14 -8.94 12.01
C SER A 313 67.77 -7.66 12.79
N GLY A 314 66.47 -7.51 13.15
CA GLY A 314 66.00 -6.71 14.31
C GLY A 314 64.80 -5.75 14.06
N VAL A 315 63.68 -6.03 14.74
CA VAL A 315 62.38 -5.30 14.92
C VAL A 315 62.61 -3.83 15.37
N PRO A 316 61.83 -2.76 14.98
CA PRO A 316 60.47 -2.49 15.54
C PRO A 316 59.47 -1.56 14.78
N ASP A 317 58.18 -1.69 15.19
CA ASP A 317 57.12 -0.69 15.42
C ASP A 317 56.33 0.08 14.33
N VAL A 318 55.01 0.14 14.59
CA VAL A 318 53.93 1.12 14.22
C VAL A 318 53.48 1.34 12.76
N GLY A 319 52.18 1.04 12.53
CA GLY A 319 51.23 2.02 11.98
C GLY A 319 50.63 1.77 10.59
N GLY A 320 49.29 1.71 10.50
CA GLY A 320 48.53 2.11 9.30
C GLY A 320 47.58 1.07 8.70
N GLN A 321 46.41 0.88 9.30
CA GLN A 321 45.21 0.34 8.64
C GLN A 321 44.24 1.50 8.50
N ASP A 322 43.91 1.92 7.28
CA ASP A 322 42.70 2.70 6.96
C ASP A 322 42.50 2.73 5.43
N ALA A 323 41.69 1.80 4.92
CA ALA A 323 41.27 1.81 3.51
C ALA A 323 39.83 1.29 3.29
N GLN A 324 39.03 1.12 4.34
CA GLN A 324 37.66 0.59 4.21
C GLN A 324 36.56 1.53 4.73
N GLN A 325 36.88 2.65 5.37
CA GLN A 325 35.88 3.65 5.79
C GLN A 325 35.52 4.68 4.70
N ALA A 326 36.34 4.83 3.65
CA ALA A 326 36.12 5.87 2.63
C ALA A 326 35.01 5.52 1.60
N GLU A 327 34.54 4.28 1.57
CA GLU A 327 33.55 3.81 0.59
C GLU A 327 32.12 3.79 1.16
N GLU A 328 31.97 3.63 2.47
CA GLU A 328 30.67 3.76 3.16
C GLU A 328 30.22 5.23 3.29
N ASP A 329 31.12 6.18 3.59
CA ASP A 329 30.74 7.61 3.65
C ASP A 329 30.23 8.14 2.31
N ARG A 330 30.76 7.61 1.21
CA ARG A 330 30.41 8.05 -0.16
C ARG A 330 29.01 7.60 -0.59
N VAL A 331 28.49 6.50 -0.04
CA VAL A 331 27.12 6.04 -0.31
C VAL A 331 26.10 6.72 0.59
N ILE A 332 26.49 7.14 1.80
CA ILE A 332 25.63 7.90 2.72
C ILE A 332 25.38 9.31 2.15
N ASP A 333 26.41 9.98 1.64
CA ASP A 333 26.26 11.29 0.96
C ASP A 333 25.37 11.20 -0.30
N LYS A 334 25.45 10.10 -1.04
CA LYS A 334 24.65 9.89 -2.26
C LYS A 334 23.18 9.62 -1.95
N ILE A 335 22.88 8.98 -0.82
CA ILE A 335 21.51 8.79 -0.33
C ILE A 335 20.95 10.11 0.22
N GLY A 336 21.77 10.92 0.89
CA GLY A 336 21.39 12.27 1.34
C GLY A 336 20.96 13.18 0.19
N GLN A 337 21.72 13.21 -0.92
CA GLN A 337 21.38 14.00 -2.10
C GLN A 337 20.10 13.54 -2.81
N MET A 338 19.83 12.23 -2.88
CA MET A 338 18.59 11.72 -3.48
C MET A 338 17.36 11.99 -2.62
N VAL A 339 17.51 12.04 -1.29
CA VAL A 339 16.41 12.38 -0.36
C VAL A 339 16.08 13.88 -0.44
N GLU A 340 17.09 14.74 -0.56
CA GLU A 340 16.89 16.19 -0.72
C GLU A 340 16.24 16.53 -2.08
N GLU A 341 16.64 15.85 -3.16
CA GLU A 341 16.08 16.05 -4.52
C GLU A 341 14.63 15.52 -4.63
N SER A 342 14.33 14.39 -3.97
CA SER A 342 12.95 13.85 -3.92
C SER A 342 12.01 14.63 -3.00
N GLN A 343 12.54 15.35 -2.00
CA GLN A 343 11.75 16.23 -1.15
C GLN A 343 11.35 17.55 -1.85
N GLN A 344 12.05 17.93 -2.92
CA GLN A 344 11.70 19.08 -3.76
C GLN A 344 10.63 18.78 -4.81
N GLU A 345 10.45 17.53 -5.22
CA GLU A 345 9.44 17.16 -6.24
C GLU A 345 8.07 16.73 -5.68
N ASP A 346 7.93 16.42 -4.38
CA ASP A 346 6.65 15.96 -3.78
C ASP A 346 6.02 16.93 -2.76
N SER A 347 6.37 18.22 -2.79
CA SER A 347 5.61 19.27 -2.09
C SER A 347 4.55 19.88 -3.02
N GLY A 348 3.55 19.07 -3.40
CA GLY A 348 2.36 19.48 -4.15
C GLY A 348 1.40 20.41 -3.39
N VAL A 349 1.91 21.33 -2.56
CA VAL A 349 1.12 22.38 -1.92
C VAL A 349 1.32 23.67 -2.72
N LYS A 350 0.30 24.03 -3.51
CA LYS A 350 0.24 25.34 -4.18
C LYS A 350 0.48 26.45 -3.15
N PRO A 351 1.35 27.45 -3.43
CA PRO A 351 1.50 28.60 -2.55
C PRO A 351 0.14 29.31 -2.43
N ILE A 352 -0.34 29.43 -1.20
CA ILE A 352 -1.60 30.10 -0.85
C ILE A 352 -1.52 31.55 -1.35
N SER A 353 -2.49 31.95 -2.18
CA SER A 353 -2.59 33.31 -2.71
C SER A 353 -2.72 34.31 -1.55
N PRO A 354 -2.11 35.51 -1.63
CA PRO A 354 -2.19 36.52 -0.57
C PRO A 354 -3.63 36.89 -0.18
N GLU A 355 -4.61 36.74 -1.08
CA GLU A 355 -6.03 36.91 -0.75
C GLU A 355 -6.57 35.85 0.21
N GLU A 356 -6.18 34.58 0.04
CA GLU A 356 -6.71 33.46 0.82
C GLU A 356 -6.17 33.46 2.26
N LYS A 357 -4.97 34.02 2.46
CA LYS A 357 -4.38 34.26 3.78
C LYS A 357 -5.13 35.34 4.58
N ALA A 358 -5.60 36.39 3.91
CA ALA A 358 -6.39 37.45 4.53
C ALA A 358 -7.80 36.96 4.95
N TRP A 359 -8.38 36.01 4.22
CA TRP A 359 -9.63 35.35 4.59
C TRP A 359 -9.48 34.39 5.78
N ALA A 360 -8.34 33.71 5.88
CA ALA A 360 -8.04 32.81 7.00
C ALA A 360 -7.82 33.57 8.33
N GLU A 361 -7.27 34.78 8.28
CA GLU A 361 -7.07 35.63 9.47
C GLU A 361 -8.37 36.26 10.00
N GLN A 362 -9.42 36.36 9.18
CA GLN A 362 -10.73 36.91 9.58
C GLN A 362 -11.66 35.89 10.26
N GLN A 363 -11.31 34.60 10.28
CA GLN A 363 -12.10 33.60 11.01
C GLN A 363 -11.65 33.49 12.48
N PRO A 364 -12.57 33.44 13.45
CA PRO A 364 -12.23 33.29 14.86
C PRO A 364 -11.50 31.96 15.09
N ARG A 365 -10.30 32.03 15.69
CA ARG A 365 -9.44 30.87 15.94
C ARG A 365 -10.13 29.84 16.83
N ASN A 366 -10.15 28.59 16.37
CA ASN A 366 -10.76 27.46 17.06
C ASN A 366 -9.92 27.02 18.26
N THR A 367 -10.43 27.26 19.47
CA THR A 367 -9.73 27.02 20.75
C THR A 367 -9.56 25.54 21.12
N LYS A 368 -10.14 24.61 20.35
CA LYS A 368 -10.06 23.17 20.64
C LYS A 368 -8.92 22.43 19.92
N LYS A 369 -8.14 23.12 19.10
CA LYS A 369 -7.00 22.53 18.40
C LYS A 369 -5.71 22.80 19.18
N ARG A 370 -5.22 21.78 19.91
CA ARG A 370 -3.95 21.83 20.63
C ARG A 370 -2.80 21.72 19.62
N MET A 371 -2.10 22.82 19.38
CA MET A 371 -0.87 22.81 18.58
C MET A 371 0.25 22.21 19.43
N TRP A 372 1.10 21.40 18.79
CA TRP A 372 2.29 20.84 19.40
C TRP A 372 3.37 21.93 19.41
N GLU A 373 3.90 22.28 20.59
CA GLU A 373 5.01 23.22 20.73
C GLU A 373 6.29 22.40 20.87
N GLU A 374 7.23 22.63 19.96
CA GLU A 374 8.53 21.96 19.95
C GLU A 374 9.43 22.63 20.98
N ASP A 375 9.87 21.85 21.97
CA ASP A 375 10.69 22.32 23.08
C ASP A 375 12.14 22.41 22.60
N VAL A 376 12.54 23.59 22.14
CA VAL A 376 13.92 23.87 21.73
C VAL A 376 14.79 23.89 22.99
N ARG A 377 15.56 22.82 23.19
CA ARG A 377 16.56 22.77 24.26
C ARG A 377 17.79 23.54 23.79
N ASP A 378 18.02 24.69 24.40
CA ASP A 378 19.28 25.41 24.30
C ASP A 378 20.37 24.58 25.00
N GLU A 379 21.30 24.04 24.21
CA GLU A 379 22.54 23.46 24.71
C GLU A 379 23.48 24.60 25.16
N LEU A 380 23.89 24.55 26.43
CA LEU A 380 24.97 25.36 27.01
C LEU A 380 26.12 24.46 27.45
#